data_AF-A0A7Y2ECN3-F1
#
_entry.id   AF-A0A7Y2ECN3-F1
#
_cell.length_a   1.000
_cell.length_b   1.000
_cell.length_c   1.000
_cell.angle_alpha   90.00
_cell.angle_beta   90.00
_cell.angle_gamma   90.00
#
_symmetry.space_group_name_H-M   'P 1'
#
loop_
_entity.id
_entity.type
_entity.pdbx_description
1 polymer ?
#
loop_
_entity_poly.entity_id
_entity_poly.type
_entity_poly.pdbx_seq_one_letter_code
_entity_poly.pdbx_strand_id
1 'polypeptide(L)'
;EITLVLSTLPNERNQANNRRTVVLEVVDERTEIALVSELMHPDLGALVKVIESNEQRSVTILKPDADPQLLEEKDLLILYQPTARFRGLYEWMRNKKPNRMTITGPVTDWYFLNNAQDNFQKEVFDETENAVPVLNAGFDKFDISDFEIGNYPPLDVNLGDILITKPHEVLLGQKIRGIDIEEPLLAVITNEQEREAVLFGEHIWKWRMQDFRNNNSFENFDQFINKVLRYLTDNASRERLTLDYKNLFEGNSRAKIRASFFDEAYIFDSGADLLLRINEIGMDESTEMPLLLKGAFYEADLSNLEAGEYEFSVTVKGEPYSKSGRFTIMEYAIEDQLISTNYNKLGRLSERSGGAMFFPAQTDSLLRLLQRNPGFSPVLKSEQNVVSLIEFAWLLAILAASLASEWFIRKYNGLI
;
A
#
# COMPACT_ATOMS: atom_id res chain seq x y z
N GLU A 1 13.77 5.51 -17.77
CA GLU A 1 14.47 4.28 -17.37
C GLU A 1 15.98 4.53 -17.29
N ILE A 2 16.67 3.96 -16.31
CA ILE A 2 18.12 3.99 -16.13
C ILE A 2 18.62 2.56 -15.96
N THR A 3 19.54 2.11 -16.80
CA THR A 3 20.18 0.79 -16.66
C THR A 3 21.58 0.95 -16.07
N LEU A 4 21.77 0.43 -14.85
CA LEU A 4 23.07 0.32 -14.21
C LEU A 4 23.78 -0.93 -14.73
N VAL A 5 25.03 -0.80 -15.16
CA VAL A 5 25.85 -1.91 -15.66
C VAL A 5 27.17 -1.95 -14.90
N LEU A 6 27.47 -3.09 -14.29
CA LEU A 6 28.76 -3.36 -13.66
C LEU A 6 29.73 -3.96 -14.67
N SER A 7 31.01 -3.62 -14.54
CA SER A 7 32.08 -4.23 -15.32
C SER A 7 32.28 -5.69 -14.90
N THR A 8 32.44 -6.58 -15.87
CA THR A 8 32.66 -8.02 -15.64
C THR A 8 34.02 -8.31 -15.01
N LEU A 9 34.05 -9.26 -14.09
CA LEU A 9 35.28 -9.72 -13.43
C LEU A 9 35.93 -10.90 -14.16
N PRO A 10 37.27 -11.07 -14.09
CA PRO A 10 37.93 -12.26 -14.61
C PRO A 10 37.41 -13.53 -13.91
N ASN A 11 36.96 -14.53 -14.68
CA ASN A 11 36.34 -15.79 -14.21
C ASN A 11 34.94 -15.65 -13.56
N GLU A 12 34.23 -14.56 -13.83
CA GLU A 12 32.84 -14.41 -13.40
C GLU A 12 31.91 -15.40 -14.11
N ARG A 13 31.19 -16.23 -13.33
CA ARG A 13 30.30 -17.28 -13.85
C ARG A 13 28.91 -16.77 -14.24
N ASN A 14 28.46 -15.66 -13.68
CA ASN A 14 27.17 -15.05 -14.00
C ASN A 14 27.38 -13.59 -14.36
N GLN A 15 27.05 -13.25 -15.59
CA GLN A 15 27.12 -11.89 -16.10
C GLN A 15 25.72 -11.29 -16.26
N ALA A 16 24.65 -12.10 -16.10
CA ALA A 16 23.27 -11.66 -16.23
C ALA A 16 22.87 -10.71 -15.09
N ASN A 17 23.41 -10.92 -13.88
CA ASN A 17 23.18 -10.06 -12.73
C ASN A 17 24.03 -8.77 -12.70
N ASN A 18 24.89 -8.54 -13.70
CA ASN A 18 25.68 -7.31 -13.81
C ASN A 18 24.90 -6.14 -14.40
N ARG A 19 23.64 -6.34 -14.77
CA ARG A 19 22.75 -5.30 -15.27
C ARG A 19 21.55 -5.17 -14.33
N ARG A 20 21.20 -3.94 -13.99
CA ARG A 20 19.97 -3.63 -13.26
C ARG A 20 19.30 -2.41 -13.88
N THR A 21 18.11 -2.61 -14.41
CA THR A 21 17.24 -1.52 -14.83
C THR A 21 16.50 -0.96 -13.61
N VAL A 22 16.43 0.36 -13.52
CA VAL A 22 15.61 1.13 -12.58
C VAL A 22 14.77 2.11 -13.38
N VAL A 23 13.46 2.12 -13.18
CA VAL A 23 12.61 3.14 -13.78
C VAL A 23 12.60 4.35 -12.86
N LEU A 24 13.02 5.51 -13.39
CA LEU A 24 12.95 6.79 -12.71
C LEU A 24 11.58 7.40 -13.03
N GLU A 25 10.70 7.47 -12.03
CA GLU A 25 9.40 8.10 -12.15
C GLU A 25 9.55 9.59 -11.87
N VAL A 26 9.33 10.42 -12.89
CA VAL A 26 9.18 11.87 -12.70
C VAL A 26 7.70 12.11 -12.41
N VAL A 27 7.35 12.18 -11.14
CA VAL A 27 6.02 12.62 -10.71
C VAL A 27 5.99 14.13 -10.90
N ASP A 28 5.27 14.59 -11.93
CA ASP A 28 5.11 16.01 -12.26
C ASP A 28 4.08 16.72 -11.36
N GLU A 29 3.55 16.02 -10.36
CA GLU A 29 2.56 16.51 -9.41
C GLU A 29 3.29 17.06 -8.17
N ARG A 30 3.36 18.39 -8.08
CA ARG A 30 3.93 19.11 -6.94
C ARG A 30 2.82 19.61 -6.03
N THR A 31 2.85 19.23 -4.76
CA THR A 31 1.90 19.74 -3.77
C THR A 31 2.22 21.20 -3.44
N GLU A 32 1.29 22.09 -3.72
CA GLU A 32 1.41 23.53 -3.52
C GLU A 32 0.80 23.94 -2.17
N ILE A 33 1.64 24.36 -1.23
CA ILE A 33 1.22 24.73 0.13
C ILE A 33 1.32 26.25 0.31
N ALA A 34 0.28 26.88 0.85
CA ALA A 34 0.35 28.27 1.31
C ALA A 34 0.50 28.34 2.83
N LEU A 35 1.54 29.04 3.28
CA LEU A 35 1.78 29.34 4.69
C LEU A 35 1.37 30.79 4.97
N VAL A 36 0.23 30.99 5.62
CA VAL A 36 -0.36 32.31 5.86
C VAL A 36 -0.03 32.79 7.27
N SER A 37 0.65 33.93 7.38
CA SER A 37 1.04 34.53 8.66
C SER A 37 1.15 36.05 8.57
N GLU A 38 0.90 36.73 9.69
CA GLU A 38 1.24 38.16 9.88
C GLU A 38 2.58 38.37 10.57
N LEU A 39 3.04 37.32 11.26
CA LEU A 39 4.16 37.35 12.17
C LEU A 39 5.38 36.78 11.47
N MET A 40 6.55 37.33 11.77
CA MET A 40 7.82 36.66 11.50
C MET A 40 8.19 35.82 12.73
N HIS A 41 8.05 34.50 12.63
CA HIS A 41 8.33 33.57 13.71
C HIS A 41 9.25 32.43 13.24
N PRO A 42 10.18 31.91 14.07
CA PRO A 42 11.07 30.82 13.67
C PRO A 42 10.33 29.53 13.25
N ASP A 43 9.11 29.29 13.74
CA ASP A 43 8.28 28.16 13.28
C ASP A 43 8.01 28.21 11.79
N LEU A 44 7.84 29.40 11.20
CA LEU A 44 7.64 29.52 9.75
C LEU A 44 8.86 28.99 8.99
N GLY A 45 10.07 29.29 9.47
CA GLY A 45 11.30 28.77 8.88
C GLY A 45 11.43 27.26 9.04
N ALA A 46 11.04 26.71 10.21
CA ALA A 46 11.03 25.27 10.44
C ALA A 46 10.02 24.56 9.52
N LEU A 47 8.81 25.11 9.38
CA LEU A 47 7.74 24.62 8.50
C LEU A 47 8.19 24.64 7.03
N VAL A 48 8.78 25.74 6.56
CA VAL A 48 9.32 25.81 5.20
C VAL A 48 10.35 24.71 4.96
N LYS A 49 11.29 24.53 5.90
CA LYS A 49 12.34 23.51 5.76
C LYS A 49 11.82 22.08 5.74
N VAL A 50 10.82 21.76 6.56
CA VAL A 50 10.24 20.42 6.56
C VAL A 50 9.36 20.18 5.34
N ILE A 51 8.59 21.18 4.89
CA ILE A 51 7.77 21.06 3.68
C ILE A 51 8.67 20.80 2.46
N GLU A 52 9.71 21.62 2.29
CA GLU A 52 10.64 21.53 1.16
C GLU A 52 11.69 20.41 1.31
N SER A 53 11.68 19.65 2.42
CA SER A 53 12.48 18.42 2.52
C SER A 53 12.02 17.36 1.52
N ASN A 54 10.76 17.44 1.08
CA ASN A 54 10.23 16.67 -0.03
C ASN A 54 10.30 17.52 -1.31
N GLU A 55 11.06 17.06 -2.31
CA GLU A 55 11.25 17.75 -3.59
C GLU A 55 9.95 17.95 -4.38
N GLN A 56 8.91 17.17 -4.09
CA GLN A 56 7.58 17.25 -4.69
C GLN A 56 6.65 18.23 -3.96
N ARG A 57 7.17 19.09 -3.08
CA ARG A 57 6.38 20.11 -2.38
C ARG A 57 6.93 21.50 -2.59
N SER A 58 6.04 22.49 -2.57
CA SER A 58 6.36 23.91 -2.63
C SER A 58 5.63 24.61 -1.51
N VAL A 59 6.26 25.64 -0.94
CA VAL A 59 5.62 26.50 0.04
C VAL A 59 5.72 27.95 -0.39
N THR A 60 4.60 28.66 -0.35
CA THR A 60 4.56 30.11 -0.54
C THR A 60 4.09 30.77 0.74
N ILE A 61 4.86 31.71 1.28
CA ILE A 61 4.44 32.49 2.45
C ILE A 61 3.55 33.64 1.97
N LEU A 62 2.32 33.70 2.48
CA LEU A 62 1.33 34.72 2.15
C LEU A 62 0.94 35.52 3.39
N LYS A 63 0.47 36.75 3.18
CA LYS A 63 -0.21 37.54 4.22
C LYS A 63 -1.70 37.21 4.25
N PRO A 64 -2.43 37.44 5.35
CA PRO A 64 -3.85 37.13 5.42
C PRO A 64 -4.73 37.93 4.46
N ASP A 65 -4.23 39.07 3.97
CA ASP A 65 -4.87 39.95 2.99
C ASP A 65 -4.41 39.69 1.55
N ALA A 66 -3.77 38.53 1.29
CA ALA A 66 -3.41 38.10 -0.05
C ALA A 66 -4.65 37.91 -0.94
N ASP A 67 -4.46 38.08 -2.25
CA ASP A 67 -5.51 37.87 -3.24
C ASP A 67 -6.04 36.42 -3.17
N PRO A 68 -7.35 36.20 -3.00
CA PRO A 68 -7.94 34.87 -2.98
C PRO A 68 -7.63 34.00 -4.20
N GLN A 69 -7.31 34.59 -5.35
CA GLN A 69 -6.89 33.81 -6.54
C GLN A 69 -5.60 33.02 -6.28
N LEU A 70 -4.67 33.56 -5.48
CA LEU A 70 -3.42 32.87 -5.11
C LEU A 70 -3.66 31.64 -4.22
N LEU A 71 -4.85 31.54 -3.63
CA LEU A 71 -5.25 30.42 -2.77
C LEU A 71 -5.98 29.32 -3.54
N GLU A 72 -6.55 29.63 -4.72
CA GLU A 72 -7.26 28.63 -5.54
C GLU A 72 -6.31 27.57 -6.12
N GLU A 73 -5.03 27.91 -6.27
CA GLU A 73 -3.98 27.03 -6.79
C GLU A 73 -3.27 26.21 -5.68
N LYS A 74 -3.75 26.26 -4.42
CA LYS A 74 -3.08 25.64 -3.27
C LYS A 74 -3.83 24.41 -2.78
N ASP A 75 -3.09 23.31 -2.59
CA ASP A 75 -3.61 22.04 -2.09
C ASP A 75 -3.83 22.03 -0.57
N LEU A 76 -3.07 22.85 0.16
CA LEU A 76 -3.13 22.96 1.61
C LEU A 76 -2.85 24.39 2.07
N LEU A 77 -3.64 24.88 3.03
CA LEU A 77 -3.40 26.13 3.73
C LEU A 77 -2.89 25.88 5.15
N ILE A 78 -1.76 26.47 5.52
CA ILE A 78 -1.26 26.48 6.90
C ILE A 78 -1.46 27.89 7.46
N LEU A 79 -2.29 28.02 8.49
CA LEU A 79 -2.65 29.29 9.11
C LEU A 79 -1.89 29.42 10.43
N TYR A 80 -1.00 30.41 10.52
CA TYR A 80 -0.17 30.61 11.70
C TYR A 80 -0.68 31.78 12.55
N GLN A 81 -1.13 31.45 13.76
CA GLN A 81 -1.72 32.33 14.79
C GLN A 81 -2.73 33.34 14.25
N PRO A 82 -3.93 32.87 13.83
CA PRO A 82 -4.95 33.73 13.24
C PRO A 82 -5.35 34.92 14.12
N THR A 83 -5.49 36.08 13.48
CA THR A 83 -6.00 37.32 14.06
C THR A 83 -7.24 37.80 13.29
N ALA A 84 -7.89 38.88 13.74
CA ALA A 84 -8.98 39.51 13.00
C ALA A 84 -8.66 39.88 11.53
N ARG A 85 -7.38 39.98 11.13
CA ARG A 85 -6.98 40.23 9.73
C ARG A 85 -7.19 39.02 8.82
N PHE A 86 -7.34 37.82 9.37
CA PHE A 86 -7.69 36.60 8.63
C PHE A 86 -9.19 36.53 8.26
N ARG A 87 -10.01 37.52 8.62
CA ARG A 87 -11.47 37.48 8.37
C ARG A 87 -11.82 37.14 6.92
N GLY A 88 -11.21 37.83 5.95
CA GLY A 88 -11.48 37.58 4.53
C GLY A 88 -11.08 36.15 4.10
N LEU A 89 -9.98 35.63 4.65
CA LEU A 89 -9.54 34.26 4.41
C LEU A 89 -10.53 33.23 4.99
N TYR A 90 -10.99 33.40 6.23
CA TYR A 90 -11.99 32.50 6.82
C TYR A 90 -13.35 32.57 6.13
N GLU A 91 -13.77 33.75 5.65
CA GLU A 91 -14.97 33.90 4.82
C GLU A 91 -14.85 33.14 3.49
N TRP A 92 -13.67 33.19 2.85
CA TRP A 92 -13.39 32.41 1.64
C TRP A 92 -13.35 30.89 1.91
N MET A 93 -12.65 30.48 2.98
CA MET A 93 -12.54 29.06 3.37
C MET A 93 -13.89 28.44 3.72
N ARG A 94 -14.84 29.21 4.27
CA ARG A 94 -16.20 28.75 4.57
C ARG A 94 -16.93 28.21 3.34
N ASN A 95 -16.66 28.80 2.17
CA ASN A 95 -17.28 28.41 0.91
C ASN A 95 -16.49 27.32 0.19
N LYS A 96 -15.16 27.44 0.14
CA LYS A 96 -14.28 26.55 -0.64
C LYS A 96 -13.90 25.27 0.10
N LYS A 97 -13.90 25.30 1.43
CA LYS A 97 -13.55 24.19 2.34
C LYS A 97 -12.22 23.52 1.97
N PRO A 98 -11.12 24.29 1.88
CA PRO A 98 -9.82 23.72 1.60
C PRO A 98 -9.33 22.88 2.78
N ASN A 99 -8.47 21.90 2.50
CA ASN A 99 -7.69 21.26 3.55
C ASN A 99 -6.81 22.31 4.23
N ARG A 100 -6.72 22.25 5.56
CA ARG A 100 -5.98 23.26 6.33
C ARG A 100 -5.25 22.71 7.55
N MET A 101 -4.22 23.42 7.95
CA MET A 101 -3.60 23.26 9.27
C MET A 101 -3.65 24.60 9.98
N THR A 102 -4.22 24.64 11.18
CA THR A 102 -4.27 25.85 12.01
C THR A 102 -3.28 25.69 13.16
N ILE A 103 -2.24 26.50 13.19
CA ILE A 103 -1.28 26.56 14.30
C ILE A 103 -1.64 27.78 15.15
N THR A 104 -1.96 27.53 16.42
CA THR A 104 -2.32 28.56 17.39
C THR A 104 -1.21 28.75 18.41
N GLY A 105 -1.34 29.75 19.28
CA GLY A 105 -0.32 30.14 20.24
C GLY A 105 -0.68 31.47 20.92
N PRO A 106 0.21 32.00 21.78
CA PRO A 106 -0.04 33.16 22.63
C PRO A 106 -0.57 34.42 21.94
N VAL A 107 -0.28 34.62 20.65
CA VAL A 107 -0.69 35.80 19.87
C VAL A 107 -1.97 35.55 19.06
N THR A 108 -2.56 34.36 19.15
CA THR A 108 -3.83 34.02 18.48
C THR A 108 -4.97 34.82 19.08
N ASP A 109 -5.77 35.46 18.22
CA ASP A 109 -7.01 36.12 18.64
C ASP A 109 -8.10 35.06 18.81
N TRP A 110 -8.20 34.49 20.01
CA TRP A 110 -9.17 33.43 20.31
C TRP A 110 -10.62 33.89 20.20
N TYR A 111 -10.91 35.17 20.47
CA TYR A 111 -12.25 35.72 20.24
C TYR A 111 -12.61 35.70 18.75
N PHE A 112 -11.69 36.11 17.88
CA PHE A 112 -11.90 36.00 16.44
C PHE A 112 -11.99 34.54 15.98
N LEU A 113 -11.02 33.71 16.35
CA LEU A 113 -10.91 32.33 15.86
C LEU A 113 -12.11 31.46 16.26
N ASN A 114 -12.60 31.59 17.50
CA ASN A 114 -13.81 30.90 17.96
C ASN A 114 -15.07 31.31 17.17
N ASN A 115 -15.11 32.52 16.59
CA ASN A 115 -16.25 33.00 15.80
C ASN A 115 -16.08 32.74 14.29
N ALA A 116 -14.85 32.58 13.81
CA ALA A 116 -14.54 32.47 12.38
C ALA A 116 -14.82 31.08 11.80
N GLN A 117 -14.74 30.03 12.64
CA GLN A 117 -14.95 28.62 12.31
C GLN A 117 -15.79 27.90 13.38
N ASP A 118 -16.29 26.70 13.09
CA ASP A 118 -17.17 25.92 13.97
C ASP A 118 -16.65 24.50 14.30
N ASN A 119 -15.39 24.20 14.00
CA ASN A 119 -14.72 22.92 14.19
C ASN A 119 -14.19 22.72 15.62
N PHE A 120 -13.79 23.79 16.29
CA PHE A 120 -13.35 23.78 17.69
C PHE A 120 -13.65 25.11 18.40
N GLN A 121 -13.71 25.06 19.72
CA GLN A 121 -13.83 26.22 20.59
C GLN A 121 -12.80 26.11 21.71
N LYS A 122 -12.32 27.25 22.17
CA LYS A 122 -11.43 27.32 23.33
C LYS A 122 -11.89 28.38 24.31
N GLU A 123 -11.86 28.07 25.60
CA GLU A 123 -12.02 29.10 26.62
C GLU A 123 -10.89 30.12 26.54
N VAL A 124 -11.25 31.41 26.62
CA VAL A 124 -10.30 32.51 26.44
C VAL A 124 -9.76 32.95 27.80
N PHE A 125 -8.49 32.64 28.05
CA PHE A 125 -7.70 33.16 29.15
C PHE A 125 -6.45 33.85 28.61
N ASP A 126 -6.02 34.91 29.29
CA ASP A 126 -4.83 35.69 28.91
C ASP A 126 -3.53 35.03 29.38
N GLU A 127 -3.62 34.03 30.28
CA GLU A 127 -2.48 33.30 30.80
C GLU A 127 -1.98 32.22 29.83
N THR A 128 -0.66 32.08 29.76
CA THR A 128 0.03 31.03 29.02
C THR A 128 0.73 30.05 29.94
N GLU A 129 0.92 28.83 29.45
CA GLU A 129 1.68 27.79 30.13
C GLU A 129 2.57 27.00 29.16
N ASN A 130 3.44 26.17 29.75
CA ASN A 130 4.31 25.27 28.99
C ASN A 130 3.71 23.86 28.97
N ALA A 131 3.31 23.39 27.79
CA ALA A 131 2.78 22.05 27.59
C ALA A 131 3.81 21.13 26.94
N VAL A 132 4.07 19.98 27.57
CA VAL A 132 4.89 18.92 27.01
C VAL A 132 4.00 18.01 26.14
N PRO A 133 4.40 17.67 24.90
CA PRO A 133 3.64 16.76 24.06
C PRO A 133 3.65 15.33 24.61
N VAL A 134 2.49 14.67 24.55
CA VAL A 134 2.36 13.24 24.86
C VAL A 134 1.75 12.54 23.65
N LEU A 135 2.46 11.56 23.08
CA LEU A 135 1.95 10.81 21.93
C LEU A 135 0.75 9.96 22.35
N ASN A 136 -0.37 10.09 21.63
CA ASN A 136 -1.53 9.25 21.85
C ASN A 136 -1.36 7.90 21.15
N ALA A 137 -1.13 6.83 21.92
CA ALA A 137 -0.99 5.48 21.39
C ALA A 137 -2.27 4.93 20.73
N GLY A 138 -3.43 5.56 20.95
CA GLY A 138 -4.71 5.21 20.33
C GLY A 138 -5.01 5.91 19.01
N PHE A 139 -4.10 6.75 18.50
CA PHE A 139 -4.28 7.43 17.22
C PHE A 139 -4.20 6.44 16.04
N ASP A 140 -5.15 6.49 15.10
CA ASP A 140 -5.27 5.49 14.03
C ASP A 140 -5.28 6.05 12.60
N LYS A 141 -5.32 7.38 12.41
CA LYS A 141 -5.39 7.98 11.06
C LYS A 141 -4.18 7.69 10.17
N PHE A 142 -3.01 7.47 10.76
CA PHE A 142 -1.80 7.03 10.06
C PHE A 142 -0.80 6.43 11.04
N ASP A 143 0.18 5.70 10.51
CA ASP A 143 1.19 5.03 11.33
C ASP A 143 2.09 6.03 12.08
N ILE A 144 2.08 5.92 13.40
CA ILE A 144 2.86 6.72 14.35
C ILE A 144 3.94 5.91 15.08
N SER A 145 4.14 4.64 14.74
CA SER A 145 5.02 3.73 15.49
C SER A 145 6.51 4.12 15.42
N ASP A 146 6.93 4.81 14.37
CA ASP A 146 8.31 5.26 14.18
C ASP A 146 8.63 6.57 14.92
N PHE A 147 7.65 7.23 15.56
CA PHE A 147 7.83 8.57 16.11
C PHE A 147 8.30 8.58 17.56
N GLU A 148 9.44 9.20 17.78
CA GLU A 148 10.01 9.39 19.11
C GLU A 148 9.86 10.85 19.55
N ILE A 149 8.87 11.12 20.39
CA ILE A 149 8.63 12.46 21.00
C ILE A 149 9.33 12.60 22.36
N GLY A 150 9.97 11.52 22.83
CA GLY A 150 10.72 11.50 24.09
C GLY A 150 11.81 12.57 24.08
N ASN A 151 11.67 13.57 24.96
CA ASN A 151 12.56 14.73 25.16
C ASN A 151 12.31 15.96 24.27
N TYR A 152 11.18 16.08 23.58
CA TYR A 152 10.82 17.36 22.97
C TYR A 152 10.57 18.44 24.03
N PRO A 153 11.12 19.66 23.84
CA PRO A 153 10.86 20.76 24.76
C PRO A 153 9.38 21.14 24.75
N PRO A 154 8.85 21.73 25.84
CA PRO A 154 7.46 22.16 25.87
C PRO A 154 7.18 23.26 24.83
N LEU A 155 5.93 23.31 24.38
CA LEU A 155 5.37 24.40 23.60
C LEU A 155 4.71 25.42 24.51
N ASP A 156 4.65 26.66 24.04
CA ASP A 156 3.94 27.73 24.73
C ASP A 156 2.47 27.68 24.26
N VAL A 157 1.55 27.54 25.22
CA VAL A 157 0.11 27.35 24.96
C VAL A 157 -0.70 28.37 25.76
N ASN A 158 -1.88 28.77 25.28
CA ASN A 158 -2.85 29.53 26.07
C ASN A 158 -3.65 28.57 26.97
N LEU A 159 -3.89 28.96 28.22
CA LEU A 159 -4.75 28.19 29.13
C LEU A 159 -6.23 28.26 28.73
N GLY A 160 -7.00 27.26 29.15
CA GLY A 160 -8.46 27.16 28.93
C GLY A 160 -8.88 25.92 28.17
N ASP A 161 -10.03 25.36 28.55
CA ASP A 161 -10.54 24.11 28.01
C ASP A 161 -10.75 24.20 26.49
N ILE A 162 -10.42 23.11 25.79
CA ILE A 162 -10.59 22.94 24.35
C ILE A 162 -11.76 21.98 24.08
N LEU A 163 -12.74 22.45 23.31
CA LEU A 163 -13.87 21.65 22.84
C LEU A 163 -13.79 21.49 21.32
N ILE A 164 -13.49 20.29 20.83
CA ILE A 164 -13.58 19.97 19.40
C ILE A 164 -14.98 19.42 19.11
N THR A 165 -15.72 20.07 18.22
CA THR A 165 -17.15 19.81 17.99
C THR A 165 -17.42 18.82 16.85
N LYS A 166 -16.42 18.54 16.02
CA LYS A 166 -16.50 17.64 14.86
C LYS A 166 -15.78 16.31 15.13
N PRO A 167 -15.99 15.26 14.31
CA PRO A 167 -15.23 14.02 14.39
C PRO A 167 -13.73 14.29 14.30
N HIS A 168 -12.98 13.85 15.31
CA HIS A 168 -11.57 14.16 15.44
C HIS A 168 -10.80 13.04 16.13
N GLU A 169 -9.49 13.04 15.95
CA GLU A 169 -8.55 12.23 16.70
C GLU A 169 -7.40 13.08 17.22
N VAL A 170 -7.05 12.84 18.48
CA VAL A 170 -5.94 13.51 19.14
C VAL A 170 -4.66 12.74 18.83
N LEU A 171 -3.71 13.39 18.14
CA LEU A 171 -2.39 12.82 17.86
C LEU A 171 -1.44 13.05 19.03
N LEU A 172 -1.43 14.27 19.56
CA LEU A 172 -0.64 14.65 20.75
C LEU A 172 -1.57 15.19 21.82
N GLY A 173 -1.48 14.65 23.04
CA GLY A 173 -2.06 15.23 24.25
C GLY A 173 -1.10 16.20 24.95
N GLN A 174 -1.61 16.89 25.96
CA GLN A 174 -0.88 17.88 26.75
C GLN A 174 -0.50 17.38 28.15
N LYS A 175 0.74 17.63 28.57
CA LYS A 175 1.19 17.48 29.95
C LYS A 175 1.72 18.80 30.49
N ILE A 176 1.07 19.34 31.52
CA ILE A 176 1.47 20.60 32.16
C ILE A 176 2.00 20.28 33.56
N ARG A 177 3.21 20.76 33.88
CA ARG A 177 3.86 20.56 35.18
C ARG A 177 3.90 19.08 35.65
N GLY A 178 4.01 18.16 34.70
CA GLY A 178 4.07 16.71 34.94
C GLY A 178 2.72 16.01 35.05
N ILE A 179 1.61 16.74 35.00
CA ILE A 179 0.25 16.19 35.07
C ILE A 179 -0.32 16.11 33.65
N ASP A 180 -0.84 14.94 33.29
CA ASP A 180 -1.61 14.77 32.06
C ASP A 180 -2.97 15.45 32.25
N ILE A 181 -3.28 16.42 31.40
CA ILE A 181 -4.51 17.22 31.50
C ILE A 181 -5.58 16.74 30.53
N GLU A 182 -5.35 15.64 29.80
CA GLU A 182 -6.29 15.04 28.84
C GLU A 182 -6.79 16.00 27.74
N GLU A 183 -6.08 17.11 27.50
CA GLU A 183 -6.38 18.06 26.43
C GLU A 183 -5.54 17.79 25.17
N PRO A 184 -6.09 18.06 23.97
CA PRO A 184 -5.35 17.94 22.72
C PRO A 184 -4.29 19.04 22.61
N LEU A 185 -3.06 18.64 22.27
CA LEU A 185 -2.02 19.54 21.77
C LEU A 185 -2.05 19.60 20.24
N LEU A 186 -2.17 18.45 19.59
CA LEU A 186 -2.32 18.33 18.15
C LEU A 186 -3.44 17.35 17.85
N ALA A 187 -4.46 17.81 17.13
CA ALA A 187 -5.58 16.99 16.71
C ALA A 187 -5.79 17.08 15.20
N VAL A 188 -6.31 16.01 14.62
CA VAL A 188 -6.82 15.99 13.25
C VAL A 188 -8.33 15.90 13.29
N ILE A 189 -8.99 16.69 12.44
CA ILE A 189 -10.44 16.78 12.31
C ILE A 189 -10.77 16.31 10.90
N THR A 190 -11.66 15.33 10.80
CA THR A 190 -12.10 14.79 9.52
C THR A 190 -13.57 15.13 9.31
N ASN A 191 -13.83 16.03 8.37
CA ASN A 191 -15.18 16.30 7.89
C ASN A 191 -15.35 15.64 6.50
N GLU A 192 -16.59 15.42 6.06
CA GLU A 192 -16.90 14.84 4.73
C GLU A 192 -16.29 15.60 3.54
N GLN A 193 -15.86 16.86 3.76
CA GLN A 193 -15.47 17.78 2.69
C GLN A 193 -14.07 18.39 2.86
N GLU A 194 -13.46 18.30 4.04
CA GLU A 194 -12.15 18.89 4.33
C GLU A 194 -11.45 18.10 5.45
N ARG A 195 -10.12 18.01 5.37
CA ARG A 195 -9.25 17.55 6.46
C ARG A 195 -8.61 18.77 7.11
N GLU A 196 -8.70 18.85 8.43
CA GLU A 196 -8.06 19.90 9.22
C GLU A 196 -7.11 19.30 10.26
N ALA A 197 -5.98 19.94 10.49
CA ALA A 197 -5.17 19.70 11.69
C ALA A 197 -5.08 20.98 12.51
N VAL A 198 -5.14 20.85 13.83
CA VAL A 198 -5.04 22.00 14.73
C VAL A 198 -3.95 21.73 15.77
N LEU A 199 -2.96 22.62 15.82
CA LEU A 199 -1.90 22.63 16.83
C LEU A 199 -2.19 23.74 17.84
N PHE A 200 -2.37 23.36 19.10
CA PHE A 200 -2.64 24.23 20.23
C PHE A 200 -1.36 24.69 20.94
N GLY A 201 -0.44 25.29 20.19
CA GLY A 201 0.82 25.81 20.73
C GLY A 201 1.83 26.22 19.68
N GLU A 202 2.76 27.08 20.07
CA GLU A 202 3.87 27.52 19.22
C GLU A 202 5.23 27.02 19.74
N HIS A 203 6.28 27.25 18.93
CA HIS A 203 7.67 26.84 19.13
C HIS A 203 8.04 25.43 18.68
N ILE A 204 7.35 24.89 17.67
CA ILE A 204 7.72 23.61 17.03
C ILE A 204 9.12 23.63 16.39
N TRP A 205 9.68 24.80 16.10
CA TRP A 205 11.08 24.95 15.71
C TRP A 205 12.04 24.39 16.77
N LYS A 206 11.68 24.48 18.06
CA LYS A 206 12.46 23.91 19.16
C LYS A 206 12.47 22.38 19.10
N TRP A 207 11.37 21.76 18.68
CA TRP A 207 11.31 20.31 18.48
C TRP A 207 12.28 19.87 17.38
N ARG A 208 12.24 20.56 16.23
CA ARG A 208 13.17 20.30 15.12
C ARG A 208 14.64 20.45 15.53
N MET A 209 14.97 21.48 16.32
CA MET A 209 16.33 21.68 16.83
C MET A 209 16.74 20.61 17.86
N GLN A 210 15.81 20.19 18.71
CA GLN A 210 16.07 19.14 19.70
C GLN A 210 16.29 17.78 19.02
N ASP A 211 15.57 17.48 17.93
CA ASP A 211 15.78 16.26 17.14
C ASP A 211 17.22 16.21 16.59
N PHE A 212 17.70 17.31 16.01
CA PHE A 212 19.09 17.40 15.55
C PHE A 212 20.10 17.26 16.67
N ARG A 213 19.83 17.86 17.83
CA ARG A 213 20.71 17.73 19.00
C ARG A 213 20.80 16.28 19.50
N ASN A 214 19.69 15.53 19.44
CA ASN A 214 19.64 14.14 19.90
C ASN A 214 20.26 13.18 18.88
N ASN A 215 19.96 13.40 17.59
CA ASN A 215 20.15 12.39 16.54
C ASN A 215 21.15 12.81 15.46
N ASN A 216 21.69 14.04 15.51
CA ASN A 216 22.43 14.68 14.41
C ASN A 216 21.65 14.65 13.08
N SER A 217 20.32 14.61 13.16
CA SER A 217 19.41 14.50 12.03
C SER A 217 18.11 15.22 12.35
N PHE A 218 17.43 15.74 11.33
CA PHE A 218 16.08 16.29 11.43
C PHE A 218 15.00 15.26 11.06
N GLU A 219 15.40 14.04 10.71
CA GLU A 219 14.54 13.05 10.04
C GLU A 219 13.29 12.71 10.85
N ASN A 220 13.38 12.55 12.17
CA ASN A 220 12.24 12.13 12.98
C ASN A 220 11.20 13.26 13.08
N PHE A 221 11.64 14.51 13.30
CA PHE A 221 10.73 15.66 13.22
C PHE A 221 10.17 15.86 11.80
N ASP A 222 11.04 15.76 10.79
CA ASP A 222 10.67 16.03 9.40
C ASP A 222 9.66 14.98 8.91
N GLN A 223 9.87 13.69 9.22
CA GLN A 223 8.91 12.61 8.96
C GLN A 223 7.58 12.81 9.71
N PHE A 224 7.63 13.26 10.97
CA PHE A 224 6.42 13.50 11.77
C PHE A 224 5.51 14.53 11.11
N ILE A 225 6.04 15.72 10.81
CA ILE A 225 5.27 16.75 10.11
C ILE A 225 4.92 16.28 8.69
N ASN A 226 5.79 15.56 8.00
CA ASN A 226 5.50 15.05 6.66
C ASN A 226 4.32 14.06 6.63
N LYS A 227 4.13 13.22 7.66
CA LYS A 227 2.95 12.35 7.76
C LYS A 227 1.68 13.17 8.05
N VAL A 228 1.75 14.21 8.88
CA VAL A 228 0.62 15.15 9.09
C VAL A 228 0.26 15.87 7.78
N LEU A 229 1.25 16.45 7.11
CA LEU A 229 1.04 17.12 5.82
C LEU A 229 0.49 16.16 4.78
N ARG A 230 1.04 14.95 4.68
CA ARG A 230 0.53 13.91 3.77
C ARG A 230 -0.91 13.59 4.11
N TYR A 231 -1.28 13.42 5.37
CA TYR A 231 -2.67 13.19 5.75
C TYR A 231 -3.59 14.33 5.30
N LEU A 232 -3.15 15.59 5.38
CA LEU A 232 -3.94 16.75 4.96
C LEU A 232 -3.99 16.95 3.44
N THR A 233 -2.92 16.62 2.72
CA THR A 233 -2.80 16.79 1.27
C THR A 233 -3.19 15.55 0.50
N ASP A 234 -3.37 14.42 1.19
CA ASP A 234 -3.92 13.19 0.66
C ASP A 234 -5.38 13.46 0.31
N ASN A 235 -5.49 14.09 -0.84
CA ASN A 235 -6.65 14.28 -1.63
C ASN A 235 -7.09 12.89 -2.11
N ALA A 236 -7.63 12.10 -1.19
CA ALA A 236 -8.83 11.33 -1.48
C ALA A 236 -10.02 12.29 -1.74
N SER A 237 -9.75 13.38 -2.47
CA SER A 237 -10.66 14.40 -2.92
C SER A 237 -11.54 13.72 -3.96
N ARG A 238 -12.65 13.15 -3.48
CA ARG A 238 -13.86 12.87 -4.24
C ARG A 238 -13.70 11.97 -5.47
N GLU A 239 -12.60 11.22 -5.57
CA GLU A 239 -12.47 10.23 -6.64
C GLU A 239 -13.24 8.98 -6.23
N ARG A 240 -14.43 8.84 -6.80
CA ARG A 240 -15.25 7.63 -6.63
C ARG A 240 -14.54 6.39 -7.15
N LEU A 241 -13.54 6.51 -8.03
CA LEU A 241 -12.69 5.40 -8.50
C LEU A 241 -11.21 5.74 -8.28
N THR A 242 -10.54 4.95 -7.46
CA THR A 242 -9.10 5.08 -7.16
C THR A 242 -8.35 3.84 -7.63
N LEU A 243 -7.08 3.99 -8.02
CA LEU A 243 -6.20 2.90 -8.46
C LEU A 243 -4.96 2.81 -7.56
N ASP A 244 -4.56 1.59 -7.23
CA ASP A 244 -3.31 1.26 -6.54
C ASP A 244 -2.57 0.19 -7.35
N TYR A 245 -1.46 0.57 -7.97
CA TYR A 245 -0.65 -0.30 -8.80
C TYR A 245 0.81 0.16 -8.83
N LYS A 246 1.71 -0.76 -9.20
CA LYS A 246 3.10 -0.41 -9.46
C LYS A 246 3.29 -0.16 -10.95
N ASN A 247 4.04 0.88 -11.27
CA ASN A 247 4.45 1.18 -12.64
C ASN A 247 5.51 0.19 -13.17
N LEU A 248 6.17 -0.56 -12.28
CA LEU A 248 7.21 -1.54 -12.63
C LEU A 248 7.05 -2.81 -11.81
N PHE A 249 7.05 -3.96 -12.48
CA PHE A 249 7.03 -5.28 -11.87
C PHE A 249 8.32 -6.05 -12.21
N GLU A 250 8.99 -6.57 -11.18
CA GLU A 250 10.10 -7.52 -11.32
C GLU A 250 9.52 -8.92 -11.61
N GLY A 251 9.18 -9.16 -12.88
CA GLY A 251 8.54 -10.39 -13.35
C GLY A 251 7.03 -10.43 -13.14
N ASN A 252 6.38 -11.44 -13.71
CA ASN A 252 4.92 -11.52 -13.76
C ASN A 252 4.27 -12.05 -12.47
N SER A 253 4.95 -12.92 -11.70
CA SER A 253 4.38 -13.65 -10.55
C SER A 253 3.79 -12.81 -9.40
N ARG A 254 3.94 -11.48 -9.43
CA ARG A 254 3.38 -10.55 -8.44
C ARG A 254 2.71 -9.33 -9.07
N ALA A 255 2.52 -9.32 -10.39
CA ALA A 255 1.90 -8.22 -11.10
C ALA A 255 0.42 -8.16 -10.76
N LYS A 256 -0.02 -7.04 -10.19
CA LYS A 256 -1.38 -6.84 -9.69
C LYS A 256 -1.79 -5.38 -9.82
N ILE A 257 -3.05 -5.15 -10.14
CA ILE A 257 -3.69 -3.83 -10.11
C ILE A 257 -4.83 -3.89 -9.11
N ARG A 258 -4.90 -2.91 -8.22
CA ARG A 258 -6.00 -2.73 -7.28
C ARG A 258 -6.79 -1.49 -7.63
N ALA A 259 -8.07 -1.53 -7.31
CA ALA A 259 -8.95 -0.39 -7.43
C ALA A 259 -9.95 -0.37 -6.28
N SER A 260 -10.37 0.82 -5.88
CA SER A 260 -11.48 0.99 -4.93
C SER A 260 -12.53 1.90 -5.55
N PHE A 261 -13.79 1.49 -5.44
CA PHE A 261 -14.94 2.27 -5.91
C PHE A 261 -15.84 2.68 -4.73
N PHE A 262 -16.35 3.90 -4.77
CA PHE A 262 -17.18 4.49 -3.73
C PHE A 262 -18.50 5.00 -4.31
N ASP A 263 -19.59 4.86 -3.56
CA ASP A 263 -20.92 5.34 -3.94
C ASP A 263 -21.05 6.88 -3.83
N GLU A 264 -22.24 7.43 -4.08
CA GLU A 264 -22.50 8.87 -3.98
C GLU A 264 -22.32 9.43 -2.55
N ALA A 265 -22.42 8.57 -1.54
CA ALA A 265 -22.18 8.88 -0.13
C ALA A 265 -20.72 8.62 0.29
N TYR A 266 -19.83 8.29 -0.66
CA TYR A 266 -18.42 7.96 -0.45
C TYR A 266 -18.19 6.73 0.45
N ILE A 267 -19.15 5.81 0.49
CA ILE A 267 -19.01 4.51 1.13
C ILE A 267 -18.45 3.54 0.10
N PHE A 268 -17.48 2.71 0.49
CA PHE A 268 -16.92 1.69 -0.39
C PHE A 268 -18.04 0.79 -0.91
N ASP A 269 -18.19 0.75 -2.23
CA ASP A 269 -19.22 -0.03 -2.89
C ASP A 269 -18.66 -1.42 -3.22
N SER A 270 -19.00 -2.40 -2.38
CA SER A 270 -18.65 -3.81 -2.58
C SER A 270 -19.47 -4.52 -3.67
N GLY A 271 -20.48 -3.86 -4.25
CA GLY A 271 -21.33 -4.38 -5.31
C GLY A 271 -21.00 -3.88 -6.72
N ALA A 272 -19.96 -3.05 -6.85
CA ALA A 272 -19.55 -2.46 -8.12
C ALA A 272 -18.85 -3.48 -9.03
N ASP A 273 -19.22 -3.46 -10.31
CA ASP A 273 -18.61 -4.27 -11.36
C ASP A 273 -17.47 -3.49 -12.04
N LEU A 274 -16.21 -3.79 -11.65
CA LEU A 274 -15.04 -3.17 -12.24
C LEU A 274 -14.43 -4.06 -13.33
N LEU A 275 -14.17 -3.48 -14.50
CA LEU A 275 -13.55 -4.12 -15.65
C LEU A 275 -12.20 -3.47 -15.97
N LEU A 276 -11.16 -4.30 -16.01
CA LEU A 276 -9.81 -3.92 -16.44
C LEU A 276 -9.63 -4.30 -17.92
N ARG A 277 -9.28 -3.33 -18.75
CA ARG A 277 -8.81 -3.55 -20.12
C ARG A 277 -7.33 -3.21 -20.21
N ILE A 278 -6.52 -4.13 -20.71
CA ILE A 278 -5.07 -4.02 -20.84
C ILE A 278 -4.69 -4.16 -22.31
N ASN A 279 -3.74 -3.35 -22.76
CA ASN A 279 -3.16 -3.42 -24.10
C ASN A 279 -1.63 -3.38 -24.00
N GLU A 280 -0.95 -4.26 -24.74
CA GLU A 280 0.51 -4.19 -24.88
C GLU A 280 0.87 -3.09 -25.88
N ILE A 281 1.85 -2.24 -25.52
CA ILE A 281 2.23 -1.11 -26.37
C ILE A 281 2.90 -1.63 -27.63
N GLY A 282 2.26 -1.39 -28.78
CA GLY A 282 2.72 -1.87 -30.08
C GLY A 282 1.98 -3.11 -30.60
N MET A 283 1.07 -3.68 -29.80
CA MET A 283 0.08 -4.67 -30.27
C MET A 283 -1.32 -4.04 -30.30
N ASP A 284 -2.16 -4.53 -31.23
CA ASP A 284 -3.57 -4.11 -31.37
C ASP A 284 -4.54 -5.01 -30.55
N GLU A 285 -4.02 -6.02 -29.85
CA GLU A 285 -4.84 -6.97 -29.11
C GLU A 285 -4.97 -6.57 -27.63
N SER A 286 -6.19 -6.23 -27.23
CA SER A 286 -6.52 -5.88 -25.84
C SER A 286 -7.13 -7.06 -25.10
N THR A 287 -6.68 -7.29 -23.86
CA THR A 287 -7.26 -8.28 -22.94
C THR A 287 -8.18 -7.60 -21.93
N GLU A 288 -9.36 -8.17 -21.71
CA GLU A 288 -10.29 -7.72 -20.68
C GLU A 288 -10.40 -8.74 -19.55
N MET A 289 -10.40 -8.26 -18.30
CA MET A 289 -10.60 -9.10 -17.12
C MET A 289 -11.34 -8.34 -16.02
N PRO A 290 -12.21 -9.01 -15.25
CA PRO A 290 -12.87 -8.39 -14.10
C PRO A 290 -11.88 -8.23 -12.94
N LEU A 291 -12.05 -7.17 -12.14
CA LEU A 291 -11.38 -7.08 -10.84
C LEU A 291 -12.25 -7.79 -9.80
N LEU A 292 -11.62 -8.61 -8.95
CA LEU A 292 -12.32 -9.41 -7.93
C LEU A 292 -12.26 -8.73 -6.56
N LEU A 293 -13.38 -8.74 -5.84
CA LEU A 293 -13.47 -8.18 -4.49
C LEU A 293 -12.55 -8.92 -3.49
N LYS A 294 -11.76 -8.15 -2.74
CA LYS A 294 -10.82 -8.60 -1.70
C LYS A 294 -10.97 -7.76 -0.43
N GLY A 295 -12.09 -7.95 0.27
CA GLY A 295 -12.39 -7.21 1.50
C GLY A 295 -12.82 -5.78 1.19
N ALA A 296 -11.88 -4.83 1.23
CA ALA A 296 -12.14 -3.39 1.08
C ALA A 296 -11.61 -2.78 -0.24
N PHE A 297 -11.27 -3.63 -1.22
CA PHE A 297 -10.80 -3.21 -2.55
C PHE A 297 -11.06 -4.31 -3.58
N TYR A 298 -10.92 -3.97 -4.86
CA TYR A 298 -10.97 -4.91 -5.99
C TYR A 298 -9.55 -5.16 -6.52
N GLU A 299 -9.22 -6.39 -6.92
CA GLU A 299 -7.88 -6.78 -7.39
C GLU A 299 -7.97 -7.60 -8.69
N ALA A 300 -7.14 -7.26 -9.68
CA ALA A 300 -6.85 -8.08 -10.84
C ALA A 300 -5.45 -8.70 -10.73
N ASP A 301 -5.35 -10.00 -11.00
CA ASP A 301 -4.09 -10.73 -11.05
C ASP A 301 -3.54 -10.73 -12.47
N LEU A 302 -2.36 -10.17 -12.65
CA LEU A 302 -1.69 -10.00 -13.94
C LEU A 302 -0.56 -11.01 -14.15
N SER A 303 -0.51 -12.08 -13.35
CA SER A 303 0.56 -13.08 -13.41
C SER A 303 0.67 -13.83 -14.75
N ASN A 304 -0.37 -13.75 -15.60
CA ASN A 304 -0.40 -14.37 -16.92
C ASN A 304 0.14 -13.46 -18.05
N LEU A 305 0.50 -12.21 -17.73
CA LEU A 305 1.13 -11.33 -18.71
C LEU A 305 2.61 -11.66 -18.86
N GLU A 306 3.11 -11.48 -20.08
CA GLU A 306 4.52 -11.65 -20.40
C GLU A 306 5.31 -10.37 -20.04
N ALA A 307 6.63 -10.42 -20.19
CA ALA A 307 7.46 -9.23 -20.04
C ALA A 307 7.20 -8.24 -21.19
N GLY A 308 6.90 -6.99 -20.87
CA GLY A 308 6.50 -5.97 -21.83
C GLY A 308 6.02 -4.67 -21.19
N GLU A 309 5.73 -3.68 -22.02
CA GLU A 309 5.09 -2.43 -21.61
C GLU A 309 3.59 -2.48 -21.90
N TYR A 310 2.78 -2.09 -20.92
CA TYR A 310 1.34 -2.19 -20.99
C TYR A 310 0.67 -0.85 -20.66
N GLU A 311 -0.38 -0.53 -21.40
CA GLU A 311 -1.37 0.49 -21.09
C GLU A 311 -2.64 -0.18 -20.60
N PHE A 312 -3.28 0.37 -19.58
CA PHE A 312 -4.53 -0.18 -19.07
C PHE A 312 -5.57 0.88 -18.73
N SER A 313 -6.83 0.45 -18.67
CA SER A 313 -7.95 1.24 -18.20
C SER A 313 -8.87 0.40 -17.33
N VAL A 314 -9.28 0.94 -16.18
CA VAL A 314 -10.29 0.37 -15.28
C VAL A 314 -11.57 1.19 -15.45
N THR A 315 -12.67 0.50 -15.72
CA THR A 315 -14.00 1.09 -15.90
C THR A 315 -14.99 0.48 -14.93
N VAL A 316 -15.95 1.27 -14.47
CA VAL A 316 -17.06 0.80 -13.63
C VAL A 316 -18.29 0.60 -14.52
N LYS A 317 -18.83 -0.62 -14.56
CA LYS A 317 -19.93 -0.95 -15.45
C LYS A 317 -21.20 -0.21 -15.02
N GLY A 318 -21.78 0.57 -15.94
CA GLY A 318 -23.01 1.33 -15.69
C GLY A 318 -22.78 2.72 -15.09
N GLU A 319 -21.53 3.07 -14.77
CA GLU A 319 -21.14 4.36 -14.20
C GLU A 319 -20.12 5.06 -15.13
N PRO A 320 -20.11 6.40 -15.24
CA PRO A 320 -19.20 7.12 -16.13
C PRO A 320 -17.79 7.29 -15.55
N TYR A 321 -17.29 6.33 -14.76
CA TYR A 321 -15.97 6.39 -14.13
C TYR A 321 -14.98 5.48 -14.84
N SER A 322 -13.86 6.06 -15.26
CA SER A 322 -12.74 5.38 -15.87
C SER A 322 -11.43 5.99 -15.40
N LYS A 323 -10.45 5.15 -15.08
CA LYS A 323 -9.08 5.55 -14.79
C LYS A 323 -8.11 4.70 -15.59
N SER A 324 -7.03 5.31 -16.06
CA SER A 324 -6.03 4.64 -16.90
C SER A 324 -4.65 4.77 -16.29
N GLY A 325 -3.75 3.87 -16.69
CA GLY A 325 -2.39 3.85 -16.22
C GLY A 325 -1.47 3.08 -17.15
N ARG A 326 -0.18 3.06 -16.80
CA ARG A 326 0.87 2.35 -17.52
C ARG A 326 1.74 1.57 -16.57
N PHE A 327 2.11 0.37 -16.95
CA PHE A 327 3.08 -0.41 -16.20
C PHE A 327 3.99 -1.21 -17.13
N THR A 328 5.16 -1.55 -16.62
CA THR A 328 6.15 -2.39 -17.31
C THR A 328 6.38 -3.65 -16.50
N ILE A 329 6.31 -4.81 -17.15
CA ILE A 329 6.74 -6.09 -16.58
C ILE A 329 8.14 -6.38 -17.11
N MET A 330 9.12 -6.37 -16.20
CA MET A 330 10.48 -6.71 -16.55
C MET A 330 10.60 -8.21 -16.78
N GLU A 331 11.41 -8.58 -17.77
CA GLU A 331 11.93 -9.93 -17.90
C GLU A 331 12.80 -10.22 -16.66
N TYR A 332 12.23 -10.90 -15.68
CA TYR A 332 12.85 -11.16 -14.39
C TYR A 332 12.88 -12.66 -14.11
N ALA A 333 13.99 -13.29 -14.48
CA ALA A 333 14.31 -14.64 -14.06
C ALA A 333 15.10 -14.58 -12.74
N ILE A 334 14.42 -14.82 -11.61
CA ILE A 334 15.09 -14.89 -10.29
C ILE A 334 16.19 -15.96 -10.25
N GLU A 335 16.05 -17.00 -11.08
CA GLU A 335 17.03 -18.08 -11.24
C GLU A 335 18.35 -17.59 -11.84
N ASP A 336 18.29 -16.60 -12.74
CA ASP A 336 19.48 -16.01 -13.35
C ASP A 336 20.22 -15.05 -12.42
N GLN A 337 19.61 -14.63 -11.31
CA GLN A 337 20.29 -13.79 -10.31
C GLN A 337 21.09 -14.61 -9.29
N LEU A 338 20.71 -15.87 -9.05
CA LEU A 338 21.25 -16.70 -7.97
C LEU A 338 21.91 -17.97 -8.53
N ILE A 339 23.23 -17.92 -8.72
CA ILE A 339 24.02 -19.10 -9.13
C ILE A 339 24.13 -20.14 -8.01
N SER A 340 23.95 -19.72 -6.75
CA SER A 340 24.18 -20.58 -5.58
C SER A 340 22.89 -21.17 -5.05
N THR A 341 22.89 -22.49 -4.89
CA THR A 341 21.77 -23.21 -4.26
C THR A 341 21.61 -22.79 -2.80
N ASN A 342 20.41 -22.34 -2.43
CA ASN A 342 20.09 -22.05 -1.02
C ASN A 342 19.85 -23.35 -0.24
N TYR A 343 20.93 -24.02 0.15
CA TYR A 343 20.86 -25.30 0.86
C TYR A 343 20.07 -25.17 2.17
N ASN A 344 20.19 -24.06 2.92
CA ASN A 344 19.40 -23.86 4.15
C ASN A 344 17.89 -23.93 3.90
N LYS A 345 17.39 -23.33 2.82
CA LYS A 345 15.97 -23.39 2.44
C LYS A 345 15.55 -24.81 2.05
N LEU A 346 16.37 -25.50 1.26
CA LEU A 346 16.13 -26.89 0.89
C LEU A 346 16.16 -27.84 2.10
N GLY A 347 16.97 -27.55 3.11
CA GLY A 347 17.09 -28.33 4.33
C GLY A 347 15.81 -28.30 5.13
N ARG A 348 15.28 -27.09 5.36
CA ARG A 348 13.97 -26.90 6.01
C ARG A 348 12.84 -27.56 5.24
N LEU A 349 12.86 -27.53 3.90
CA LEU A 349 11.87 -28.23 3.07
C LEU A 349 11.96 -29.74 3.28
N SER A 350 13.18 -30.28 3.26
CA SER A 350 13.46 -31.70 3.47
C SER A 350 12.98 -32.17 4.85
N GLU A 351 13.30 -31.43 5.92
CA GLU A 351 12.84 -31.75 7.28
C GLU A 351 11.31 -31.78 7.38
N ARG A 352 10.62 -30.82 6.75
CA ARG A 352 9.15 -30.72 6.78
C ARG A 352 8.46 -31.79 5.93
N SER A 353 9.07 -32.22 4.84
CA SER A 353 8.53 -33.28 3.98
C SER A 353 8.93 -34.69 4.42
N GLY A 354 9.71 -34.81 5.50
CA GLY A 354 10.27 -36.09 5.96
C GLY A 354 11.39 -36.64 5.07
N GLY A 355 11.97 -35.79 4.21
CA GLY A 355 13.14 -36.11 3.40
C GLY A 355 14.46 -35.94 4.15
N ALA A 356 15.56 -36.24 3.45
CA ALA A 356 16.92 -35.96 3.91
C ALA A 356 17.71 -35.21 2.84
N MET A 357 18.59 -34.29 3.26
CA MET A 357 19.48 -33.54 2.38
C MET A 357 20.78 -34.30 2.15
N PHE A 358 21.25 -34.31 0.90
CA PHE A 358 22.56 -34.84 0.53
C PHE A 358 23.30 -33.86 -0.36
N PHE A 359 24.59 -33.69 -0.09
CA PHE A 359 25.50 -32.93 -0.95
C PHE A 359 26.15 -33.86 -1.99
N PRO A 360 26.73 -33.32 -3.09
CA PRO A 360 27.38 -34.14 -4.12
C PRO A 360 28.43 -35.13 -3.57
N ALA A 361 29.17 -34.73 -2.53
CA ALA A 361 30.14 -35.58 -1.84
C ALA A 361 29.52 -36.76 -1.05
N GLN A 362 28.20 -36.77 -0.84
CA GLN A 362 27.47 -37.76 -0.05
C GLN A 362 26.64 -38.72 -0.92
N THR A 363 26.93 -38.79 -2.23
CA THR A 363 26.21 -39.64 -3.18
C THR A 363 26.16 -41.11 -2.74
N ASP A 364 27.26 -41.65 -2.19
CA ASP A 364 27.29 -43.03 -1.68
C ASP A 364 26.37 -43.25 -0.48
N SER A 365 26.24 -42.23 0.38
CA SER A 365 25.34 -42.28 1.53
C SER A 365 23.88 -42.20 1.11
N LEU A 366 23.55 -41.40 0.10
CA LEU A 366 22.23 -41.38 -0.53
C LEU A 366 21.89 -42.75 -1.11
N LEU A 367 22.79 -43.36 -1.88
CA LEU A 367 22.56 -44.68 -2.49
C LEU A 367 22.29 -45.76 -1.44
N ARG A 368 23.07 -45.79 -0.36
CA ARG A 368 22.86 -46.72 0.76
C ARG A 368 21.52 -46.51 1.46
N LEU A 369 21.07 -45.27 1.61
CA LEU A 369 19.76 -44.95 2.20
C LEU A 369 18.62 -45.44 1.30
N LEU A 370 18.70 -45.22 -0.01
CA LEU A 370 17.71 -45.70 -0.97
C LEU A 370 17.61 -47.23 -1.02
N GLN A 371 18.76 -47.93 -1.00
CA GLN A 371 18.80 -49.40 -1.00
C GLN A 371 18.22 -50.03 0.26
N ARG A 372 18.27 -49.33 1.41
CA ARG A 372 17.77 -49.83 2.69
C ARG A 372 16.30 -49.50 2.93
N ASN A 373 15.71 -48.63 2.11
CA ASN A 373 14.33 -48.20 2.33
C ASN A 373 13.35 -49.26 1.78
N PRO A 374 12.56 -49.92 2.65
CA PRO A 374 11.65 -50.99 2.24
C PRO A 374 10.55 -50.51 1.30
N GLY A 375 10.23 -49.21 1.26
CA GLY A 375 9.24 -48.61 0.37
C GLY A 375 9.65 -48.58 -1.11
N PHE A 376 10.93 -48.79 -1.42
CA PHE A 376 11.43 -48.93 -2.80
C PHE A 376 11.67 -50.39 -3.21
N SER A 377 11.19 -51.34 -2.41
CA SER A 377 11.28 -52.76 -2.77
C SER A 377 10.39 -53.04 -3.99
N PRO A 378 10.85 -53.85 -4.96
CA PRO A 378 10.03 -54.21 -6.11
C PRO A 378 8.75 -54.92 -5.64
N VAL A 379 7.59 -54.32 -5.94
CA VAL A 379 6.29 -54.93 -5.65
C VAL A 379 5.96 -55.90 -6.78
N LEU A 380 5.86 -57.18 -6.44
CA LEU A 380 5.44 -58.22 -7.37
C LEU A 380 3.92 -58.14 -7.53
N LYS A 381 3.45 -57.53 -8.62
CA LYS A 381 2.03 -57.55 -8.98
C LYS A 381 1.72 -58.87 -9.69
N SER A 382 0.85 -59.68 -9.07
CA SER A 382 0.26 -60.85 -9.72
C SER A 382 -1.13 -60.46 -10.23
N GLU A 383 -1.30 -60.38 -11.54
CA GLU A 383 -2.61 -60.23 -12.16
C GLU A 383 -3.16 -61.62 -12.46
N GLN A 384 -4.25 -61.99 -11.77
CA GLN A 384 -5.04 -63.16 -12.16
C GLN A 384 -6.00 -62.76 -13.27
N ASN A 385 -5.72 -63.22 -14.49
CA ASN A 385 -6.61 -63.04 -15.61
C ASN A 385 -7.65 -64.18 -15.61
N VAL A 386 -8.86 -63.89 -15.13
CA VAL A 386 -9.99 -64.84 -15.16
C VAL A 386 -10.65 -64.72 -16.53
N VAL A 387 -10.14 -65.48 -17.50
CA VAL A 387 -10.73 -65.53 -18.84
C VAL A 387 -11.99 -66.39 -18.78
N SER A 388 -13.11 -65.84 -19.24
CA SER A 388 -14.37 -66.58 -19.31
C SER A 388 -14.25 -67.73 -20.32
N LEU A 389 -14.70 -68.94 -19.94
CA LEU A 389 -14.69 -70.12 -20.81
C LEU A 389 -15.42 -69.89 -22.14
N ILE A 390 -16.37 -68.96 -22.19
CA ILE A 390 -17.13 -68.60 -23.39
C ILE A 390 -16.27 -67.87 -24.44
N GLU A 391 -15.17 -67.22 -24.02
CA GLU A 391 -14.24 -66.54 -24.93
C GLU A 391 -13.25 -67.51 -25.58
N PHE A 392 -13.22 -68.78 -25.16
CA PHE A 392 -12.36 -69.80 -25.76
C PHE A 392 -13.01 -70.36 -27.03
N ALA A 393 -12.85 -69.65 -28.14
CA ALA A 393 -13.47 -69.96 -29.44
C ALA A 393 -13.27 -71.42 -29.90
N TRP A 394 -12.13 -72.03 -29.56
CA TRP A 394 -11.86 -73.44 -29.88
C TRP A 394 -12.73 -74.43 -29.10
N LEU A 395 -13.06 -74.12 -27.84
CA LEU A 395 -13.97 -74.96 -27.03
C LEU A 395 -15.38 -74.90 -27.61
N LEU A 396 -15.81 -73.71 -28.03
CA LEU A 396 -17.09 -73.51 -28.73
C LEU A 396 -17.12 -74.30 -30.04
N ALA A 397 -16.05 -74.26 -30.83
CA ALA A 397 -15.94 -75.02 -32.09
C ALA A 397 -16.01 -76.54 -31.86
N ILE A 398 -15.35 -77.06 -30.81
CA ILE A 398 -15.42 -78.48 -30.46
C ILE A 398 -16.83 -78.87 -30.00
N LEU A 399 -17.48 -78.05 -29.16
CA LEU A 399 -18.86 -78.27 -28.73
C LEU A 399 -19.82 -78.29 -29.93
N ALA A 400 -19.72 -77.32 -30.82
CA ALA A 400 -20.52 -77.25 -32.03
C ALA A 400 -20.26 -78.44 -32.96
N ALA A 401 -19.01 -78.85 -33.14
CA ALA A 401 -18.64 -80.02 -33.90
C ALA A 401 -19.20 -81.31 -33.28
N SER A 402 -19.12 -81.46 -31.95
CA SER A 402 -19.67 -82.62 -31.25
C SER A 402 -21.19 -82.70 -31.39
N LEU A 403 -21.89 -81.56 -31.30
CA LEU A 403 -23.34 -81.48 -31.49
C LEU A 403 -23.73 -81.76 -32.95
N ALA A 404 -22.95 -81.25 -33.91
CA ALA A 404 -23.13 -81.53 -35.32
C ALA A 404 -22.88 -83.00 -35.67
N SER A 405 -21.83 -83.61 -35.09
CA SER A 405 -21.55 -85.04 -35.22
C SER A 405 -22.64 -85.89 -34.59
N GLU A 406 -23.13 -85.53 -33.40
CA GLU A 406 -24.26 -86.23 -32.76
C GLU A 406 -25.50 -86.16 -33.66
N TRP A 407 -25.85 -84.97 -34.15
CA TRP A 407 -26.98 -84.79 -35.07
C TRP A 407 -26.81 -85.61 -36.35
N PHE A 408 -25.62 -85.60 -36.95
CA PHE A 408 -25.32 -86.35 -38.16
C PHE A 408 -25.43 -87.86 -37.95
N ILE A 409 -24.90 -88.37 -36.83
CA ILE A 409 -25.01 -89.79 -36.45
C ILE A 409 -26.47 -90.17 -36.20
N ARG A 410 -27.24 -89.36 -35.47
CA ARG A 410 -28.67 -89.61 -35.24
C ARG A 410 -29.48 -89.64 -36.53
N LYS A 411 -29.18 -88.73 -37.47
CA LYS A 411 -29.82 -88.69 -38.80
C LYS A 411 -29.46 -89.89 -39.67
N TYR A 412 -28.19 -90.32 -39.68
CA TYR A 412 -27.74 -91.49 -40.42
C TYR A 412 -28.37 -92.80 -39.91
N ASN A 413 -28.57 -92.90 -38.58
CA ASN A 413 -29.18 -94.07 -37.94
C ASN A 413 -30.72 -94.04 -37.89
N GLY A 414 -31.38 -93.04 -38.49
CA GLY A 414 -32.84 -92.99 -38.65
C GLY A 414 -33.63 -92.73 -37.37
N LEU A 415 -33.02 -92.12 -36.35
CA LEU A 415 -33.69 -91.76 -35.08
C LEU A 415 -34.32 -90.34 -35.11
N ILE A 416 -34.25 -89.65 -36.25
CA ILE A 416 -34.84 -88.33 -36.55
C ILE A 416 -35.33 -88.31 -38.00
#